data_AF-A0A2U1KE08-F1
#
_entry.id   AF-A0A2U1KE08-F1
#
_cell.length_a   1.000
_cell.length_b   1.000
_cell.length_c   1.000
_cell.angle_alpha   90.00
_cell.angle_beta   90.00
_cell.angle_gamma   90.00
#
_symmetry.space_group_name_H-M   'P 1'
#
loop_
_entity.id
_entity.type
_entity.pdbx_description
1 polymer ?
#
loop_
_entity_poly.entity_id
_entity_poly.type
_entity_poly.pdbx_seq_one_letter_code
_entity_poly.pdbx_strand_id
1 'polypeptide(L)'
;MGSHDFYSRTCPNVFEAVGSVVRSAVSREKRMGASLLRLHFHDYFVNGCDGSVLLDDTPSFTGEKTAGPNANSAEVESCRSLSWCSPY
;
A
#
# COMPACT_ATOMS: atom_id res chain seq x y z
N MET A 1 -7.40 16.10 6.71
CA MET A 1 -8.41 15.05 6.48
C MET A 1 -9.04 15.31 5.12
N GLY A 2 -8.83 14.43 4.13
CA GLY A 2 -9.39 14.61 2.79
C GLY A 2 -10.92 14.48 2.77
N SER A 3 -11.59 15.13 1.81
CA SER A 3 -13.02 14.95 1.58
C SER A 3 -13.29 13.68 0.78
N HIS A 4 -14.46 13.07 0.97
CA HIS A 4 -14.87 11.87 0.22
C HIS A 4 -14.86 12.11 -1.31
N ASP A 5 -15.09 13.36 -1.73
CA ASP A 5 -15.19 13.74 -3.14
C ASP A 5 -13.89 14.33 -3.70
N PHE A 6 -12.76 14.17 -3.01
CA PHE A 6 -11.46 14.73 -3.41
C PHE A 6 -11.09 14.37 -4.87
N TYR A 7 -11.39 13.14 -5.29
CA TYR A 7 -11.12 12.66 -6.64
C TYR A 7 -12.31 12.74 -7.60
N SER A 8 -13.47 13.27 -7.18
CA SER A 8 -14.71 13.27 -7.99
C SER A 8 -14.57 13.90 -9.38
N ARG A 9 -13.66 14.87 -9.54
CA ARG A 9 -13.42 15.55 -10.83
C ARG A 9 -12.20 15.02 -11.59
N THR A 10 -11.15 14.65 -10.87
CA THR A 10 -9.85 14.27 -11.46
C THR A 10 -9.75 12.77 -11.74
N CYS A 11 -10.37 11.94 -10.90
CA CYS A 11 -10.41 10.49 -11.03
C CYS A 11 -11.73 9.93 -10.44
N PRO A 12 -12.87 10.13 -11.11
CA PRO A 12 -14.20 9.79 -10.57
C PRO A 12 -14.36 8.30 -10.23
N ASN A 13 -13.63 7.43 -10.91
CA ASN A 13 -13.73 5.97 -10.75
C ASN A 13 -12.65 5.40 -9.82
N VAL A 14 -11.92 6.23 -9.06
CA VAL A 14 -10.79 5.77 -8.24
C VAL A 14 -11.20 4.68 -7.25
N PHE A 15 -12.36 4.83 -6.59
CA PHE A 15 -12.82 3.87 -5.60
C PHE A 15 -13.26 2.55 -6.23
N GLU A 16 -13.86 2.59 -7.43
CA GLU A 16 -14.22 1.39 -8.17
C GLU A 16 -12.97 0.64 -8.66
N ALA A 17 -12.01 1.36 -9.23
CA ALA A 17 -10.75 0.80 -9.70
C ALA A 17 -9.97 0.13 -8.56
N VAL A 18 -9.76 0.85 -7.45
CA VAL A 18 -9.09 0.31 -6.26
C VAL A 18 -9.87 -0.88 -5.70
N GLY A 19 -11.19 -0.78 -5.57
CA GLY A 19 -12.03 -1.86 -5.08
C GLY A 19 -12.02 -3.11 -5.96
N SER A 20 -11.91 -2.96 -7.28
CA SER A 20 -11.74 -4.08 -8.22
C SER A 20 -10.40 -4.78 -8.01
N VAL A 21 -9.32 -4.02 -7.90
CA VAL A 21 -7.96 -4.55 -7.66
C VAL A 21 -7.88 -5.27 -6.31
N VAL A 22 -8.39 -4.66 -5.24
CA VAL A 22 -8.39 -5.27 -3.90
C VAL A 22 -9.18 -6.58 -3.89
N ARG A 23 -10.38 -6.60 -4.50
CA ARG A 23 -11.18 -7.84 -4.60
C ARG A 23 -10.45 -8.93 -5.38
N SER A 24 -9.83 -8.58 -6.50
CA SER A 24 -9.02 -9.53 -7.28
C SER A 24 -7.86 -10.09 -6.46
N ALA A 25 -7.10 -9.22 -5.78
CA ALA A 25 -5.99 -9.62 -4.91
C ALA A 25 -6.42 -10.58 -3.79
N VAL A 26 -7.50 -10.26 -3.07
CA VAL A 26 -8.04 -11.09 -1.99
C VAL A 26 -8.61 -12.41 -2.52
N SER A 27 -9.21 -12.40 -3.72
CA SER A 27 -9.73 -13.62 -4.34
C SER A 27 -8.60 -14.61 -4.71
N ARG A 28 -7.45 -14.07 -5.15
CA ARG A 28 -6.25 -14.86 -5.48
C ARG A 28 -5.56 -15.38 -4.22
N GLU A 29 -5.45 -14.55 -3.20
CA GLU A 29 -4.87 -14.92 -1.91
C GLU A 29 -5.61 -14.24 -0.75
N LYS A 30 -6.37 -15.02 0.01
CA LYS A 30 -7.24 -14.51 1.08
C LYS A 30 -6.47 -13.73 2.15
N ARG A 31 -5.20 -14.09 2.41
CA ARG A 31 -4.33 -13.42 3.39
C ARG A 31 -4.06 -11.95 3.03
N MET A 32 -4.18 -11.58 1.76
CA MET A 32 -3.97 -10.20 1.27
C MET A 32 -4.89 -9.19 1.98
N GLY A 33 -6.11 -9.57 2.35
CA GLY A 33 -7.02 -8.66 3.04
C GLY A 33 -6.48 -8.22 4.41
N ALA A 34 -5.92 -9.17 5.17
CA ALA A 34 -5.30 -8.87 6.46
C ALA A 34 -4.00 -8.05 6.27
N SER A 35 -3.20 -8.39 5.26
CA SER A 35 -1.96 -7.68 4.95
C SER A 35 -2.20 -6.21 4.60
N LEU A 36 -3.19 -5.90 3.75
CA LEU A 36 -3.53 -4.53 3.38
C LEU A 36 -4.00 -3.70 4.57
N LEU A 37 -4.79 -4.29 5.47
CA LEU A 37 -5.23 -3.61 6.69
C LEU A 37 -4.04 -3.31 7.60
N ARG A 38 -3.16 -4.29 7.84
CA ARG A 38 -1.98 -4.10 8.69
C ARG A 38 -1.02 -3.06 8.12
N LEU A 39 -0.81 -3.04 6.79
CA LEU A 39 -0.01 -2.01 6.13
C LEU A 39 -0.59 -0.61 6.36
N HIS A 40 -1.91 -0.42 6.21
CA HIS A 40 -2.55 0.87 6.45
C HIS A 40 -2.41 1.34 7.90
N PHE A 41 -2.56 0.43 8.87
CA PHE A 41 -2.32 0.76 10.26
C PHE A 41 -0.85 1.10 10.52
N HIS A 42 0.09 0.37 9.93
CA HIS A 42 1.51 0.61 10.13
C HIS A 42 1.93 1.98 9.59
N ASP A 43 1.45 2.36 8.40
CA ASP A 43 1.66 3.69 7.81
C ASP A 43 1.08 4.78 8.74
N TYR A 44 -0.17 4.64 9.19
CA TYR A 44 -0.76 5.63 10.10
C TYR A 44 0.02 5.83 11.40
N PHE A 45 0.63 4.78 11.94
CA PHE A 45 1.39 4.84 13.19
C PHE A 45 2.82 5.36 13.01
N VAL A 46 3.40 5.24 11.82
CA VAL A 46 4.76 5.67 11.53
C VAL A 46 4.72 6.87 10.61
N ASN A 47 4.96 8.07 11.16
CA ASN A 47 4.94 9.35 10.45
C ASN A 47 3.61 9.78 9.79
N GLY A 48 2.60 8.91 9.74
CA GLY A 48 1.22 9.21 9.32
C GLY A 48 0.84 8.52 8.01
N CYS A 49 -0.41 8.71 7.53
CA CYS A 49 -0.88 8.14 6.26
C CYS A 49 -0.28 8.87 5.04
N ASP A 50 1.03 8.78 4.83
CA ASP A 50 1.76 9.38 3.72
C ASP A 50 2.30 8.35 2.70
N GLY A 51 2.17 7.05 3.00
CA GLY A 51 2.64 5.96 2.15
C GLY A 51 4.14 5.70 2.22
N SER A 52 4.86 6.31 3.17
CA SER A 52 6.32 6.17 3.31
C SER A 52 6.76 4.73 3.58
N VAL A 53 5.90 3.89 4.17
CA VAL A 53 6.16 2.45 4.38
C VAL A 53 6.39 1.66 3.08
N LEU A 54 5.95 2.20 1.93
CA LEU A 54 6.07 1.54 0.63
C LEU A 54 7.39 1.85 -0.10
N LEU A 55 8.13 2.87 0.33
CA LEU A 55 9.32 3.36 -0.37
C LEU A 55 10.50 2.40 -0.21
N ASP A 56 11.15 2.09 -1.33
CA ASP A 56 12.40 1.32 -1.35
C ASP A 56 13.61 2.18 -0.93
N ASP A 57 14.63 1.52 -0.39
CA ASP A 57 15.91 2.17 -0.07
C ASP A 57 16.56 2.74 -1.33
N THR A 58 17.18 3.91 -1.18
CA THR A 58 18.03 4.54 -2.20
C THR A 58 19.40 4.83 -1.57
N PRO A 59 20.45 5.13 -2.37
CA PRO A 59 21.77 5.45 -1.82
C PRO A 59 21.79 6.61 -0.81
N SER A 60 20.77 7.48 -0.82
CA SER A 60 20.64 8.64 0.05
C SER A 60 19.49 8.56 1.05
N PHE A 61 18.70 7.47 1.06
CA PHE A 61 17.53 7.32 1.91
C PHE A 61 17.33 5.87 2.31
N THR A 62 17.25 5.61 3.62
CA THR A 62 16.80 4.33 4.16
C THR A 62 15.33 4.46 4.54
N GLY A 63 14.48 3.71 3.84
CA GLY A 63 13.04 3.69 4.02
C GLY A 63 12.59 2.74 5.11
N GLU A 64 11.32 2.86 5.49
CA GLU A 64 10.73 2.05 6.56
C GLU A 64 10.49 0.59 6.13
N LYS A 65 10.53 0.33 4.82
CA LYS A 65 10.30 -0.96 4.19
C LYS A 65 11.29 -2.05 4.64
N THR A 66 12.54 -1.67 4.90
CA THR A 66 13.61 -2.60 5.34
C THR A 66 13.86 -2.55 6.85
N ALA A 67 13.10 -1.73 7.59
CA ALA A 67 13.17 -1.69 9.05
C ALA A 67 12.76 -3.04 9.66
N GLY A 68 13.36 -3.41 10.79
CA GLY A 68 13.16 -4.73 11.42
C GLY A 68 11.69 -5.22 11.52
N PRO A 69 10.71 -4.36 11.89
CA PRO A 69 9.29 -4.74 11.92
C PRO A 69 8.68 -5.10 10.55
N ASN A 70 9.26 -4.59 9.46
CA ASN A 70 8.75 -4.67 8.09
C ASN A 70 9.60 -5.58 7.18
N ALA A 71 10.85 -5.83 7.56
CA ALA A 71 11.82 -6.61 6.81
C ALA A 71 11.32 -8.05 6.56
N ASN A 72 11.25 -8.44 5.27
CA ASN A 72 10.75 -9.74 4.81
C ASN A 72 9.30 -10.06 5.24
N SER A 73 8.50 -9.05 5.54
CA SER A 73 7.08 -9.26 5.86
C SER A 73 6.27 -9.57 4.60
N ALA A 74 5.36 -10.53 4.70
CA ALA A 74 4.40 -10.85 3.64
C ALA A 74 3.54 -9.62 3.24
N GLU A 75 3.40 -8.64 4.14
CA GLU A 75 2.72 -7.37 3.91
C GLU A 75 3.44 -6.45 2.92
N VAL A 76 4.76 -6.37 3.00
CA VAL A 76 5.58 -5.58 2.07
C VAL A 76 5.79 -6.35 0.75
N GLU A 77 5.92 -7.67 0.82
CA GLU A 77 6.03 -8.56 -0.35
C GLU A 77 4.71 -8.66 -1.15
N SER A 78 3.57 -8.44 -0.49
CA SER A 78 2.23 -8.40 -1.09
C SER A 78 2.14 -7.33 -2.20
N CYS A 79 2.79 -6.18 -2.01
CA CYS A 79 2.93 -5.15 -3.04
C CYS A 79 3.85 -5.59 -4.21
N ARG A 80 4.80 -6.50 -4.01
CA ARG A 80 5.68 -7.06 -5.05
C ARG A 80 5.00 -8.13 -5.91
N SER A 81 4.14 -8.95 -5.29
CA SER A 81 3.45 -10.07 -5.93
C SER A 81 2.14 -9.66 -6.62
N LEU A 82 1.63 -8.48 -6.28
CA LEU A 82 0.86 -7.65 -7.18
C LEU A 82 1.88 -7.03 -8.14
N SER A 83 1.78 -7.26 -9.45
CA SER A 83 2.65 -6.71 -10.50
C SER A 83 2.56 -5.18 -10.66
N TRP A 84 2.34 -4.46 -9.55
CA TRP A 84 1.87 -3.09 -9.46
C TRP A 84 2.85 -2.15 -8.75
N CYS A 85 4.00 -2.65 -8.25
CA CYS A 85 5.17 -1.82 -7.98
C CYS A 85 6.19 -2.00 -9.12
N SER A 86 5.90 -1.42 -10.28
CA SER A 86 6.92 -1.16 -11.31
C SER A 86 7.30 0.32 -11.22
N PRO A 87 8.59 0.66 -11.43
CA PRO A 87 9.19 1.90 -10.97
C PRO A 87 8.75 3.04 -11.88
N TYR A 88 7.72 3.75 -11.46
CA TYR A 88 7.53 5.15 -11.83
C TYR A 88 7.30 5.95 -10.56
#